data_AF-G0MWK1-F1
#
_entry.id   AF-G0MWK1-F1
#
_cell.length_a   1.000
_cell.length_b   1.000
_cell.length_c   1.000
_cell.angle_alpha   90.00
_cell.angle_beta   90.00
_cell.angle_gamma   90.00
#
_symmetry.space_group_name_H-M   'P 1'
#
loop_
_entity.id
_entity.type
_entity.pdbx_description
1 polymer ?
#
loop_
_entity_poly.entity_id
_entity_poly.type
_entity_poly.pdbx_seq_one_letter_code
_entity_poly.pdbx_strand_id
1 'polypeptide(L)'
;MVGPGFQLLFTPLGAKGVEVLGVTVSIYTAPALFCLILNAVGLLIVQFAFEEKYIIQHKKTVKNGSETVSETEEKTIKKLGNPDFIAISLCVITRFLQIFLNTTTESIGSAYLMMMFSMEKEESVSVNAGIHTVNGVIGASMFVLFLFTNLSKHFMKRTLSVISLTLPFMWLIASYPWKFYTENVKIQVNGSNADCDLEKYSWCADQRKVPEIGTYQGIYQTAGSIGRMIAPLLMSYAYTVYGPSVPWEILIVCFIPVILAWILLRNRMVPFEEYETKKIKPADQNC
;
A
#
# COMPACT_ATOMS: atom_id res chain seq x y z
N MET A 1 4.41 7.15 -1.67
CA MET A 1 3.80 6.80 -2.97
C MET A 1 3.70 7.98 -3.91
N VAL A 2 3.76 9.24 -3.44
CA VAL A 2 3.82 10.43 -4.32
C VAL A 2 5.22 10.61 -4.96
N GLY A 3 6.23 9.81 -4.60
CA GLY A 3 7.62 9.99 -5.01
C GLY A 3 7.84 10.09 -6.52
N PRO A 4 7.34 9.13 -7.33
CA PRO A 4 7.42 9.21 -8.79
C PRO A 4 6.73 10.45 -9.38
N GLY A 5 5.63 10.91 -8.76
CA GLY A 5 4.94 12.14 -9.11
C GLY A 5 5.75 13.41 -8.89
N PHE A 6 6.39 13.48 -7.71
CA PHE A 6 7.28 14.59 -7.41
C PHE A 6 8.48 14.62 -8.35
N GLN A 7 8.94 13.47 -8.85
CA GLN A 7 9.99 13.42 -9.86
C GLN A 7 9.60 14.16 -11.16
N LEU A 8 8.31 14.17 -11.53
CA LEU A 8 7.82 14.91 -12.70
C LEU A 8 7.90 16.43 -12.54
N LEU A 9 7.84 16.96 -11.31
CA LEU A 9 8.06 18.40 -11.06
C LEU A 9 9.49 18.82 -11.40
N PHE A 10 10.42 17.87 -11.41
CA PHE A 10 11.82 18.10 -11.74
C PHE A 10 12.17 17.78 -13.21
N THR A 11 11.20 17.35 -14.02
CA THR A 11 11.39 17.12 -15.47
C THR A 11 11.97 18.33 -16.22
N PRO A 12 11.58 19.58 -15.93
CA PRO A 12 12.15 20.77 -16.59
C PRO A 12 13.66 20.97 -16.37
N LEU A 13 14.27 20.34 -15.35
CA LEU A 13 15.72 20.42 -15.10
C LEU A 13 16.55 19.57 -16.09
N GLY A 14 15.93 18.55 -16.69
CA GLY A 14 16.60 17.61 -17.60
C GLY A 14 17.76 16.82 -16.98
N ALA A 15 18.43 16.02 -17.81
CA ALA A 15 19.56 15.18 -17.39
C ALA A 15 20.84 15.97 -17.12
N LYS A 16 21.05 17.08 -17.85
CA LYS A 16 22.21 17.97 -17.64
C LYS A 16 22.10 18.76 -16.33
N GLY A 17 20.88 19.06 -15.88
CA GLY A 17 20.63 19.77 -14.64
C GLY A 17 21.18 21.20 -14.62
N VAL A 18 21.08 21.83 -13.45
CA VAL A 18 21.68 23.13 -13.16
C VAL A 18 22.66 22.96 -12.02
N GLU A 19 23.83 23.58 -12.14
CA GLU A 19 24.84 23.54 -11.10
C GLU A 19 24.59 24.66 -10.07
N VAL A 20 24.30 24.27 -8.83
CA VAL A 20 24.03 25.21 -7.73
C VAL A 20 24.92 24.82 -6.56
N LEU A 21 25.75 25.75 -6.08
CA LEU A 21 26.66 25.52 -4.94
C LEU A 21 27.59 24.30 -5.11
N GLY A 22 28.05 24.04 -6.35
CA GLY A 22 28.94 22.91 -6.67
C GLY A 22 28.27 21.54 -6.70
N VAL A 23 26.93 21.50 -6.61
CA VAL A 23 26.13 20.28 -6.76
C VAL A 23 25.28 20.41 -8.02
N THR A 24 25.35 19.41 -8.89
CA THR A 24 24.51 19.31 -10.09
C THR A 24 23.10 18.85 -9.71
N VAL A 25 22.17 19.79 -9.74
CA VAL A 25 20.74 19.56 -9.53
C VAL A 25 20.12 19.13 -10.84
N SER A 26 20.05 17.82 -11.05
CA SER A 26 19.43 17.18 -12.22
C SER A 26 18.10 16.52 -11.86
N ILE A 27 17.38 16.02 -12.86
CA ILE A 27 16.19 15.17 -12.66
C ILE A 27 16.48 13.94 -11.75
N TYR A 28 17.73 13.50 -11.67
CA TYR A 28 18.15 12.36 -10.84
C TYR A 28 18.51 12.78 -9.41
N THR A 29 19.09 13.96 -9.23
CA THR A 29 19.59 14.45 -7.92
C THR A 29 18.53 15.24 -7.15
N ALA A 30 17.68 16.00 -7.85
CA ALA A 30 16.70 16.90 -7.25
C ALA A 30 15.68 16.20 -6.33
N PRO A 31 15.13 15.02 -6.67
CA PRO A 31 14.23 14.30 -5.76
C PRO A 31 14.89 13.91 -4.44
N ALA A 32 16.18 13.53 -4.47
CA ALA A 32 16.92 13.14 -3.28
C ALA A 32 17.19 14.34 -2.35
N LEU A 33 17.61 15.48 -2.91
CA LEU A 33 17.82 16.73 -2.16
C LEU A 33 16.50 17.23 -1.53
N PHE A 34 15.40 17.16 -2.28
CA PHE A 34 14.09 17.53 -1.77
C PHE A 34 13.64 16.61 -0.61
N CYS A 35 13.85 15.30 -0.74
CA CYS A 35 13.58 14.33 0.32
C CYS A 35 14.41 14.62 1.58
N LEU A 36 15.68 15.00 1.42
CA LEU A 36 16.55 15.41 2.54
C LEU A 36 15.95 16.61 3.29
N ILE A 37 15.51 17.63 2.56
CA ILE A 37 14.89 18.84 3.12
C ILE A 37 13.61 18.48 3.88
N LEU A 38 12.72 17.68 3.28
CA LEU A 38 11.47 17.26 3.94
C LEU A 38 11.71 16.48 5.23
N ASN A 39 12.69 15.56 5.23
CA ASN A 39 13.04 14.81 6.43
C ASN A 39 13.66 15.72 7.51
N ALA A 40 14.51 16.67 7.12
CA ALA A 40 15.05 17.65 8.06
C ALA A 40 13.94 18.51 8.67
N VAL A 41 13.03 19.05 7.86
CA VAL A 41 11.85 19.80 8.33
C VAL A 41 10.98 18.94 9.25
N GLY A 42 10.72 17.68 8.89
CA GLY A 42 9.98 16.75 9.74
C GLY A 42 10.64 16.53 11.09
N LEU A 43 11.96 16.38 11.13
CA LEU A 43 12.73 16.23 12.36
C LEU A 43 12.66 17.50 13.22
N LEU A 44 12.74 18.68 12.60
CA LEU A 44 12.57 19.96 13.27
C LEU A 44 11.14 20.10 13.85
N ILE A 45 10.11 19.70 13.11
CA ILE A 45 8.72 19.71 13.61
C ILE A 45 8.57 18.79 14.82
N VAL A 46 9.14 17.58 14.77
CA VAL A 46 9.12 16.67 15.93
C VAL A 46 9.86 17.30 17.12
N GLN A 47 11.01 17.91 16.89
CA GLN A 47 11.80 18.50 17.98
C GLN A 47 11.16 19.75 18.59
N PHE A 48 10.53 20.61 17.78
CA PHE A 48 10.05 21.93 18.22
C PHE A 48 8.54 22.02 18.45
N ALA A 49 7.73 21.20 17.77
CA ALA A 49 6.27 21.26 17.83
C ALA A 49 5.62 20.04 18.51
N PHE A 50 6.34 18.93 18.64
CA PHE A 50 5.78 17.71 19.23
C PHE A 50 6.05 17.68 20.74
N GLU A 51 5.10 18.19 21.52
CA GLU A 51 5.03 17.87 22.95
C GLU A 51 4.43 16.47 23.12
N GLU A 52 5.26 15.53 23.56
CA GLU A 52 4.84 14.17 23.83
C GLU A 52 3.92 14.13 25.06
N LYS A 53 2.61 14.17 24.84
CA LYS A 53 1.61 13.95 25.90
C LYS A 53 1.42 12.45 26.08
N TYR A 54 2.11 11.89 27.08
CA TYR A 54 1.83 10.56 27.59
C TYR A 54 0.41 10.52 28.18
N ILE A 55 -0.56 10.02 27.42
CA ILE A 55 -1.88 9.67 27.96
C ILE A 55 -1.69 8.37 28.75
N ILE A 56 -1.17 8.48 29.96
CA ILE A 56 -1.38 7.43 30.96
C ILE A 56 -2.89 7.47 31.23
N GLN A 57 -3.64 6.54 30.64
CA GLN A 57 -5.07 6.35 30.95
C GLN A 57 -5.20 5.90 32.42
N HIS A 58 -5.07 6.84 33.35
CA HIS A 58 -5.66 6.69 34.67
C HIS A 58 -7.16 6.78 34.47
N LYS A 59 -7.80 5.62 34.44
CA LYS A 59 -9.25 5.48 34.56
C LYS A 59 -9.65 6.02 35.93
N LYS A 60 -9.80 7.34 36.06
CA LYS A 60 -10.45 7.97 37.22
C LYS A 60 -11.94 7.73 37.09
N THR A 61 -12.40 6.59 37.59
CA THR A 61 -13.81 6.41 37.91
C THR A 61 -14.06 7.25 39.17
N VAL A 62 -14.52 8.48 39.02
CA VAL A 62 -15.04 9.28 40.13
C VAL A 62 -16.33 8.60 40.59
N LYS A 63 -16.23 7.73 41.60
CA LYS A 63 -17.36 7.42 42.48
C LYS A 63 -17.22 8.33 43.69
N ASN A 64 -18.31 9.05 43.98
CA ASN A 64 -18.43 9.92 45.14
C ASN A 64 -17.93 9.22 46.41
N GLY A 65 -16.90 9.81 47.03
CA GLY A 65 -16.76 9.82 48.49
C GLY A 65 -16.16 8.60 49.19
N SER A 66 -15.07 8.02 48.69
CA SER A 66 -14.05 7.38 49.56
C SER A 66 -12.80 7.06 48.75
N GLU A 67 -11.69 7.74 49.06
CA GLU A 67 -10.37 7.42 48.51
C GLU A 67 -9.80 6.20 49.22
N THR A 68 -9.92 5.03 48.61
CA THR A 68 -9.07 3.88 48.93
C THR A 68 -8.83 3.11 47.63
N VAL A 69 -7.72 3.46 46.96
CA VAL A 69 -7.23 2.73 45.80
C VAL A 69 -6.73 1.38 46.30
N SER A 70 -7.52 0.33 46.09
CA SER A 70 -7.09 -1.03 46.43
C SER A 70 -6.00 -1.50 45.46
N GLU A 71 -4.83 -1.88 45.99
CA GLU A 71 -3.69 -2.46 45.21
C GLU A 71 -4.09 -3.67 44.35
N THR A 72 -5.22 -4.29 44.67
CA THR A 72 -5.79 -5.43 43.95
C THR A 72 -6.28 -5.03 42.55
N GLU A 73 -6.82 -3.82 42.34
CA GLU A 73 -7.30 -3.35 41.03
C GLU A 73 -6.15 -2.98 40.08
N GLU A 74 -5.02 -2.50 40.60
CA GLU A 74 -3.83 -2.20 39.77
C GLU A 74 -3.19 -3.48 39.21
N LYS A 75 -3.20 -4.58 39.98
CA LYS A 75 -2.69 -5.89 39.54
C LYS A 75 -3.58 -6.55 38.47
N THR A 76 -4.89 -6.30 38.48
CA THR A 76 -5.81 -6.81 37.43
C THR A 76 -5.69 -6.03 36.12
N ILE A 77 -5.44 -4.72 36.15
CA ILE A 77 -5.21 -3.91 34.94
C ILE A 77 -3.88 -4.28 34.26
N LYS A 78 -2.84 -4.62 35.02
CA LYS A 78 -1.56 -5.11 34.47
C LYS A 78 -1.66 -6.47 33.76
N LYS A 79 -2.75 -7.21 33.96
CA LYS A 79 -3.00 -8.48 33.25
C LYS A 79 -3.80 -8.22 31.97
N LEU A 80 -3.23 -7.40 31.09
CA LEU A 80 -3.70 -7.24 29.71
C LEU A 80 -3.85 -8.65 29.12
N GLY A 81 -5.05 -9.00 28.64
CA GLY A 81 -5.30 -10.33 28.10
C GLY A 81 -4.29 -10.67 27.01
N ASN A 82 -3.78 -11.90 26.99
CA ASN A 82 -2.78 -12.32 26.00
C ASN A 82 -3.25 -11.93 24.59
N PRO A 83 -2.47 -11.14 23.85
CA PRO A 83 -2.84 -10.72 22.51
C PRO A 83 -3.04 -11.97 21.62
N ASP A 84 -4.07 -11.95 20.77
CA ASP A 84 -4.28 -13.03 19.82
C ASP A 84 -3.22 -12.97 18.71
N PHE A 85 -2.15 -13.75 18.89
CA PHE A 85 -1.04 -13.85 17.94
C PHE A 85 -1.49 -14.29 16.54
N ILE A 86 -2.59 -15.03 16.41
CA ILE A 86 -3.13 -15.43 15.10
C ILE A 86 -3.71 -14.21 14.39
N ALA A 87 -4.46 -13.37 15.11
CA ALA A 87 -5.01 -12.13 14.54
C ALA A 87 -3.90 -11.13 14.18
N ILE A 88 -2.88 -11.00 15.02
CA ILE A 88 -1.71 -10.15 14.74
C ILE A 88 -0.95 -10.66 13.52
N SER A 89 -0.68 -11.96 13.45
CA SER A 89 -0.01 -12.58 12.30
C SER A 89 -0.79 -12.35 11.01
N LEU A 90 -2.11 -12.56 11.04
CA LEU A 90 -2.98 -12.29 9.89
C LEU A 90 -2.91 -10.83 9.44
N CYS A 91 -2.95 -9.87 10.38
CA CYS A 91 -2.77 -8.45 10.06
C CYS A 91 -1.40 -8.14 9.43
N VAL A 92 -0.33 -8.74 9.95
CA VAL A 92 1.04 -8.58 9.40
C VAL A 92 1.13 -9.14 7.98
N ILE A 93 0.61 -10.34 7.75
CA ILE A 93 0.60 -10.97 6.42
C ILE A 93 -0.25 -10.16 5.44
N THR A 94 -1.41 -9.68 5.89
CA THR A 94 -2.30 -8.82 5.09
C THR A 94 -1.58 -7.55 4.65
N ARG A 95 -0.90 -6.90 5.59
CA ARG A 95 -0.09 -5.71 5.32
C ARG A 95 1.02 -6.06 4.34
N PHE A 96 1.76 -7.14 4.56
CA PHE A 96 2.80 -7.60 3.64
C PHE A 96 2.30 -7.76 2.20
N LEU A 97 1.17 -8.44 1.97
CA LEU A 97 0.64 -8.67 0.63
C LEU A 97 0.21 -7.38 -0.08
N GLN A 98 -0.44 -6.46 0.63
CA GLN A 98 -0.81 -5.15 0.07
C GLN A 98 0.42 -4.37 -0.42
N ILE A 99 1.54 -4.47 0.31
CA ILE A 99 2.80 -3.80 -0.03
C ILE A 99 3.47 -4.47 -1.20
N PHE A 100 3.47 -5.80 -1.16
CA PHE A 100 4.08 -6.64 -2.17
C PHE A 100 3.43 -6.40 -3.54
N LEU A 101 2.10 -6.38 -3.58
CA LEU A 101 1.31 -5.99 -4.76
C LEU A 101 1.71 -4.60 -5.26
N ASN A 102 1.66 -3.62 -4.35
CA ASN A 102 1.95 -2.23 -4.67
C ASN A 102 3.36 -1.98 -5.21
N THR A 103 4.36 -2.60 -4.60
CA THR A 103 5.74 -2.46 -5.05
C THR A 103 5.95 -3.18 -6.38
N THR A 104 5.27 -4.30 -6.59
CA THR A 104 5.32 -5.02 -7.87
C THR A 104 4.76 -4.15 -8.99
N THR A 105 3.58 -3.57 -8.81
CA THR A 105 2.98 -2.65 -9.80
C THR A 105 3.83 -1.41 -10.02
N GLU A 106 4.40 -0.82 -8.97
CA GLU A 106 5.31 0.33 -9.09
C GLU A 106 6.57 -0.02 -9.90
N SER A 107 7.15 -1.20 -9.65
CA SER A 107 8.39 -1.66 -10.29
C SER A 107 8.19 -2.00 -11.77
N ILE A 108 7.13 -2.75 -12.10
CA ILE A 108 6.93 -3.23 -13.47
C ILE A 108 5.94 -2.39 -14.29
N GLY A 109 5.30 -1.39 -13.68
CA GLY A 109 4.22 -0.61 -14.30
C GLY A 109 4.61 0.03 -15.63
N SER A 110 5.77 0.69 -15.69
CA SER A 110 6.23 1.30 -16.95
C SER A 110 6.53 0.27 -18.04
N ALA A 111 7.16 -0.87 -17.70
CA ALA A 111 7.40 -1.96 -18.66
C ALA A 111 6.09 -2.59 -19.15
N TYR A 112 5.12 -2.74 -18.25
CA TYR A 112 3.79 -3.23 -18.57
C TYR A 112 3.07 -2.28 -19.53
N LEU A 113 3.11 -0.96 -19.29
CA LEU A 113 2.45 0.04 -20.15
C LEU A 113 3.07 0.08 -21.56
N MET A 114 4.40 0.01 -21.68
CA MET A 114 5.07 -0.05 -22.99
C MET A 114 4.62 -1.26 -23.81
N MET A 115 4.56 -2.42 -23.17
CA MET A 115 4.24 -3.69 -23.81
C MET A 115 2.76 -3.87 -24.13
N MET A 116 1.88 -3.51 -23.20
CA MET A 116 0.44 -3.76 -23.31
C MET A 116 -0.29 -2.65 -24.05
N PHE A 117 0.18 -1.41 -23.97
CA PHE A 117 -0.50 -0.26 -24.56
C PHE A 117 0.31 0.46 -25.62
N SER A 118 1.44 -0.12 -26.07
CA SER A 118 2.29 0.47 -27.10
C SER A 118 2.75 1.88 -26.75
N MET A 119 2.90 2.19 -25.45
CA MET A 119 3.38 3.50 -25.00
C MET A 119 4.89 3.59 -25.16
N GLU A 120 5.38 4.76 -25.53
CA GLU A 120 6.82 5.00 -25.53
C GLU A 120 7.37 5.07 -24.09
N LYS A 121 8.69 4.92 -23.94
CA LYS A 121 9.34 4.89 -22.62
C LYS A 121 9.07 6.14 -21.79
N GLU A 122 9.09 7.32 -22.39
CA GLU A 122 8.85 8.57 -21.65
C GLU A 122 7.38 8.71 -21.24
N GLU A 123 6.46 8.34 -22.13
CA GLU A 123 5.02 8.37 -21.88
C GLU A 123 4.63 7.37 -20.78
N SER A 124 5.10 6.13 -20.87
CA SER A 124 4.81 5.08 -19.89
C SER A 124 5.33 5.41 -18.48
N VAL A 125 6.50 6.04 -18.36
CA VAL A 125 7.03 6.50 -17.08
C VAL A 125 6.18 7.65 -16.52
N SER A 126 5.79 8.61 -17.36
CA SER A 126 4.94 9.74 -16.95
C SER A 126 3.56 9.29 -16.50
N VAL A 127 2.91 8.40 -17.26
CA VAL A 127 1.59 7.83 -16.91
C VAL A 127 1.66 7.02 -15.62
N ASN A 128 2.66 6.15 -15.47
CA ASN A 128 2.84 5.36 -14.25
C ASN A 128 3.06 6.26 -13.02
N ALA A 129 3.89 7.29 -13.16
CA ALA A 129 4.11 8.28 -12.11
C ALA A 129 2.82 9.07 -11.77
N GLY A 130 2.06 9.49 -12.77
CA GLY A 130 0.78 10.17 -12.61
C GLY A 130 -0.23 9.34 -11.79
N ILE A 131 -0.38 8.05 -12.13
CA ILE A 131 -1.25 7.11 -11.42
C ILE A 131 -0.88 7.02 -9.93
N HIS A 132 0.40 6.83 -9.62
CA HIS A 132 0.86 6.75 -8.23
C HIS A 132 0.69 8.06 -7.46
N THR A 133 0.78 9.20 -8.15
CA THR A 133 0.54 10.54 -7.58
C THR A 133 -0.91 10.70 -7.15
N VAL A 134 -1.85 10.42 -8.05
CA VAL A 134 -3.29 10.51 -7.79
C VAL A 134 -3.66 9.63 -6.62
N ASN A 135 -3.18 8.39 -6.60
CA ASN A 135 -3.39 7.45 -5.50
C ASN A 135 -2.79 7.96 -4.17
N GLY A 136 -1.60 8.56 -4.20
CA GLY A 136 -1.01 9.20 -3.03
C GLY A 136 -1.83 10.37 -2.49
N VAL A 137 -2.40 11.20 -3.38
CA VAL A 137 -3.30 12.31 -3.03
C VAL A 137 -4.61 11.80 -2.43
N ILE A 138 -5.23 10.76 -3.02
CA ILE A 138 -6.43 10.12 -2.47
C ILE A 138 -6.14 9.58 -1.07
N GLY A 139 -5.04 8.83 -0.89
CA GLY A 139 -4.65 8.29 0.40
C GLY A 139 -4.42 9.37 1.46
N ALA A 140 -3.72 10.46 1.11
CA ALA A 140 -3.51 11.60 1.99
C ALA A 140 -4.84 12.30 2.35
N SER A 141 -5.72 12.48 1.37
CA SER A 141 -7.03 13.10 1.54
C SER A 141 -7.93 12.26 2.45
N MET A 142 -7.95 10.93 2.26
CA MET A 142 -8.64 10.01 3.15
C MET A 142 -8.10 10.11 4.57
N PHE A 143 -6.78 10.14 4.77
CA PHE A 143 -6.18 10.26 6.09
C PHE A 143 -6.58 11.57 6.79
N VAL A 144 -6.53 12.70 6.07
CA VAL A 144 -6.97 14.01 6.55
C VAL A 144 -8.46 13.98 6.92
N LEU A 145 -9.31 13.44 6.06
CA LEU A 145 -10.74 13.29 6.34
C LEU A 145 -10.98 12.44 7.59
N PHE A 146 -10.27 11.32 7.76
CA PHE A 146 -10.38 10.47 8.96
C PHE A 146 -9.90 11.17 10.24
N LEU A 147 -8.97 12.11 10.15
CA LEU A 147 -8.51 12.89 11.31
C LEU A 147 -9.51 13.98 11.72
N PHE A 148 -10.04 14.72 10.75
CA PHE A 148 -10.95 15.84 11.03
C PHE A 148 -12.41 15.43 11.18
N THR A 149 -12.80 14.32 10.57
CA THR A 149 -14.14 13.77 10.68
C THR A 149 -14.08 12.49 11.51
N ASN A 150 -15.02 12.32 12.46
CA ASN A 150 -15.18 11.08 13.23
C ASN A 150 -15.73 9.93 12.36
N LEU A 151 -15.24 9.78 11.13
CA LEU A 151 -15.68 8.83 10.12
C LEU A 151 -15.53 7.39 10.60
N SER A 152 -14.53 7.14 11.46
CA SER A 152 -14.34 5.85 12.12
C SER A 152 -15.55 5.41 12.97
N LYS A 153 -16.47 6.31 13.35
CA LYS A 153 -17.68 5.98 14.09
C LYS A 153 -18.78 5.41 13.18
N HIS A 154 -18.79 5.80 11.90
CA HIS A 154 -19.82 5.40 10.95
C HIS A 154 -19.46 4.10 10.22
N PHE A 155 -18.16 3.85 10.00
CA PHE A 155 -17.70 2.67 9.27
C PHE A 155 -17.28 1.53 10.20
N MET A 156 -17.85 0.34 9.98
CA MET A 156 -17.39 -0.88 10.63
C MET A 156 -15.97 -1.22 10.15
N LYS A 157 -14.98 -1.08 11.03
CA LYS A 157 -13.54 -1.31 10.78
C LYS A 157 -13.26 -2.67 10.08
N ARG A 158 -14.03 -3.71 10.42
CA ARG A 158 -13.94 -5.05 9.82
C ARG A 158 -14.38 -5.08 8.36
N THR A 159 -15.53 -4.48 8.04
CA THR A 159 -16.07 -4.43 6.68
C THR A 159 -15.15 -3.62 5.77
N LEU A 160 -14.62 -2.50 6.27
CA LEU A 160 -13.67 -1.66 5.54
C LEU A 160 -12.37 -2.42 5.21
N SER A 161 -11.87 -3.23 6.15
CA SER A 161 -10.67 -4.05 5.92
C SER A 161 -10.89 -5.11 4.83
N VAL A 162 -12.05 -5.78 4.83
CA VAL A 162 -12.41 -6.73 3.77
C VAL A 162 -12.57 -6.04 2.42
N ILE A 163 -13.26 -4.90 2.36
CA ILE A 163 -13.39 -4.09 1.13
C ILE A 163 -12.00 -3.69 0.60
N SER A 164 -11.08 -3.30 1.48
CA SER A 164 -9.71 -2.92 1.10
C SER A 164 -8.87 -4.08 0.53
N LEU A 165 -9.29 -5.34 0.74
CA LEU A 165 -8.64 -6.53 0.19
C LEU A 165 -9.34 -7.05 -1.06
N THR A 166 -10.67 -6.93 -1.13
CA THR A 166 -11.42 -7.39 -2.31
C THR A 166 -11.21 -6.49 -3.51
N LEU A 167 -11.15 -5.17 -3.33
CA LEU A 167 -10.90 -4.22 -4.42
C LEU A 167 -9.59 -4.48 -5.19
N PRO A 168 -8.40 -4.57 -4.54
CA PRO A 168 -7.16 -4.88 -5.26
C PRO A 168 -7.15 -6.29 -5.85
N PHE A 169 -7.83 -7.25 -5.22
CA PHE A 169 -7.96 -8.61 -5.77
C PHE A 169 -8.80 -8.63 -7.06
N MET A 170 -9.91 -7.89 -7.11
CA MET A 170 -10.70 -7.73 -8.33
C MET A 170 -9.89 -7.06 -9.45
N TRP A 171 -9.06 -6.07 -9.11
CA TRP A 171 -8.15 -5.43 -10.07
C TRP A 171 -7.09 -6.39 -10.62
N LEU A 172 -6.52 -7.26 -9.78
CA LEU A 172 -5.59 -8.31 -10.23
C LEU A 172 -6.24 -9.26 -11.24
N ILE A 173 -7.47 -9.70 -10.97
CA ILE A 173 -8.24 -10.56 -11.86
C ILE A 173 -8.54 -9.84 -13.18
N ALA A 174 -8.94 -8.57 -13.13
CA ALA A 174 -9.26 -7.79 -14.32
C ALA A 174 -8.04 -7.47 -15.20
N SER A 175 -6.86 -7.32 -14.60
CA SER A 175 -5.61 -7.01 -15.30
C SER A 175 -4.79 -8.24 -15.71
N TYR A 176 -5.25 -9.44 -15.36
CA TYR A 176 -4.60 -10.69 -15.76
C TYR A 176 -4.83 -10.94 -17.26
N PRO A 177 -3.80 -11.26 -18.06
CA PRO A 177 -3.91 -11.51 -19.51
C PRO A 177 -4.56 -12.87 -19.78
N TRP A 178 -5.88 -12.94 -19.63
CA TRP A 178 -6.66 -14.16 -19.82
C TRP A 178 -6.57 -14.70 -21.25
N LYS A 179 -6.61 -16.03 -21.36
CA LYS A 179 -6.60 -16.75 -22.64
C LYS A 179 -7.78 -16.41 -23.56
N PHE A 180 -8.87 -15.86 -23.03
CA PHE A 180 -10.05 -15.47 -23.82
C PHE A 180 -9.88 -14.13 -24.54
N TYR A 181 -8.87 -13.31 -24.19
CA TYR A 181 -8.57 -12.10 -24.94
C TYR A 181 -8.06 -12.49 -26.32
N THR A 182 -8.57 -11.84 -27.37
CA THR A 182 -8.31 -12.21 -28.78
C THR A 182 -7.04 -11.58 -29.32
N GLU A 183 -6.68 -10.40 -28.82
CA GLU A 183 -5.51 -9.65 -29.29
C GLU A 183 -4.24 -10.09 -28.56
N ASN A 184 -3.15 -10.21 -29.31
CA ASN A 184 -1.80 -10.37 -28.78
C ASN A 184 -1.11 -9.01 -28.68
N VAL A 185 -0.06 -8.93 -27.86
CA VAL A 185 0.80 -7.76 -27.81
C VAL A 185 1.48 -7.54 -29.18
N LYS A 186 1.73 -6.29 -29.53
CA LYS A 186 2.49 -5.97 -30.73
C LYS A 186 3.96 -6.30 -30.51
N ILE A 187 4.67 -6.55 -31.61
CA ILE A 187 6.12 -6.78 -31.59
C ILE A 187 6.83 -5.47 -31.90
N GLN A 188 7.87 -5.19 -31.12
CA GLN A 188 8.67 -3.98 -31.25
C GLN A 188 9.29 -3.86 -32.65
N VAL A 189 9.19 -2.67 -33.22
CA VAL A 189 9.83 -2.28 -34.48
C VAL A 189 11.11 -1.49 -34.23
N ASN A 190 12.09 -1.61 -35.12
CA ASN A 190 13.41 -1.02 -34.95
C ASN A 190 13.35 0.48 -34.60
N GLY A 191 13.84 0.81 -33.40
CA GLY A 191 14.02 2.19 -32.91
C GLY A 191 12.94 2.69 -31.93
N SER A 192 11.83 1.97 -31.75
CA SER A 192 10.82 2.29 -30.73
C SER A 192 11.12 1.57 -29.41
N ASN A 193 10.71 2.13 -28.26
CA ASN A 193 10.71 1.42 -26.97
C ASN A 193 9.33 0.87 -26.58
N ALA A 194 8.33 1.14 -27.43
CA ALA A 194 7.00 0.58 -27.27
C ALA A 194 6.97 -0.88 -27.74
N ASP A 195 5.94 -1.61 -27.31
CA ASP A 195 5.66 -3.00 -27.70
C ASP A 195 6.61 -4.04 -27.08
N CYS A 196 6.43 -5.31 -27.45
CA CYS A 196 7.15 -6.43 -26.88
C CYS A 196 8.41 -6.76 -27.69
N ASP A 197 9.57 -6.73 -27.03
CA ASP A 197 10.87 -7.07 -27.62
C ASP A 197 11.03 -8.59 -27.78
N LEU A 198 10.91 -9.10 -29.01
CA LEU A 198 11.02 -10.53 -29.31
C LEU A 198 12.47 -11.04 -29.25
N GLU A 199 13.47 -10.17 -29.44
CA GLU A 199 14.89 -10.56 -29.30
C GLU A 199 15.25 -10.78 -27.83
N LYS A 200 14.61 -10.01 -26.95
CA LYS A 200 14.80 -10.11 -25.49
C LYS A 200 13.90 -11.15 -24.83
N TYR A 201 12.67 -11.32 -25.32
CA TYR A 201 11.66 -12.17 -24.67
C TYR A 201 10.98 -13.11 -25.67
N SER A 202 11.24 -14.41 -25.54
CA SER A 202 10.69 -15.43 -26.44
C SER A 202 9.18 -15.64 -26.32
N TRP A 203 8.58 -15.21 -25.20
CA TRP A 203 7.15 -15.37 -24.90
C TRP A 203 6.27 -14.26 -25.49
N CYS A 204 6.85 -13.23 -26.12
CA CYS A 204 6.11 -12.10 -26.68
C CYS A 204 5.01 -12.51 -27.68
N ALA A 205 5.28 -13.52 -28.51
CA ALA A 205 4.33 -13.95 -29.56
C ALA A 205 3.03 -14.56 -28.99
N ASP A 206 3.11 -15.21 -27.83
CA ASP A 206 1.99 -15.88 -27.17
C ASP A 206 1.26 -14.99 -26.15
N GLN A 207 1.80 -13.79 -25.89
CA GLN A 207 1.31 -12.91 -24.85
C GLN A 207 0.03 -12.18 -25.28
N ARG A 208 -1.05 -12.37 -24.53
CA ARG A 208 -2.32 -11.68 -24.74
C ARG A 208 -2.27 -10.23 -24.25
N LYS A 209 -2.84 -9.32 -25.04
CA LYS A 209 -3.06 -7.92 -24.70
C LYS A 209 -4.29 -7.79 -23.80
N VAL A 210 -4.15 -7.03 -22.71
CA VAL A 210 -5.25 -6.72 -21.79
C VAL A 210 -6.01 -5.49 -22.31
N PRO A 211 -7.36 -5.45 -22.22
CA PRO A 211 -8.13 -4.29 -22.65
C PRO A 211 -7.79 -3.03 -21.84
N GLU A 212 -7.67 -1.91 -22.57
CA GLU A 212 -7.28 -0.59 -22.04
C GLU A 212 -8.17 -0.12 -20.88
N ILE A 213 -9.49 -0.27 -21.01
CA ILE A 213 -10.48 0.15 -20.00
C ILE A 213 -10.28 -0.58 -18.65
N GLY A 214 -9.78 -1.82 -18.66
CA GLY A 214 -9.54 -2.60 -17.44
C GLY A 214 -8.31 -2.15 -16.64
N THR A 215 -7.35 -1.49 -17.30
CA THR A 215 -6.04 -1.17 -16.71
C THR A 215 -5.91 0.30 -16.31
N TYR A 216 -6.58 1.22 -17.03
CA TYR A 216 -6.68 2.63 -16.64
C TYR A 216 -7.45 2.85 -15.32
N GLN A 217 -8.12 1.83 -14.78
CA GLN A 217 -8.71 1.85 -13.43
C GLN A 217 -7.67 1.62 -12.31
N GLY A 218 -6.46 2.17 -12.46
CA GLY A 218 -5.35 2.10 -11.49
C GLY A 218 -5.56 2.93 -10.22
N ILE A 219 -6.77 2.97 -9.66
CA ILE A 219 -7.10 3.83 -8.51
C ILE A 219 -6.88 3.16 -7.14
N TYR A 220 -6.59 1.86 -7.03
CA TYR A 220 -6.67 1.22 -5.70
C TYR A 220 -5.44 0.42 -5.27
N GLN A 221 -4.34 1.12 -4.96
CA GLN A 221 -3.23 0.48 -4.23
C GLN A 221 -2.66 1.37 -3.11
N THR A 222 -3.05 1.10 -1.87
CA THR A 222 -2.38 1.58 -0.63
C THR A 222 -2.16 0.39 0.29
N ALA A 223 -1.17 0.24 1.18
CA ALA A 223 0.14 0.85 1.44
C ALA A 223 0.88 -0.05 2.47
N GLY A 224 2.16 0.19 2.75
CA GLY A 224 2.92 -0.33 3.91
C GLY A 224 4.39 -0.69 3.60
N SER A 225 5.20 -1.14 4.55
CA SER A 225 6.61 -1.53 4.31
C SER A 225 7.00 -2.90 4.87
N ILE A 226 7.88 -3.56 4.08
CA ILE A 226 8.71 -4.78 4.22
C ILE A 226 8.75 -5.49 2.85
N GLY A 227 7.62 -5.57 2.15
CA GLY A 227 7.54 -6.11 0.77
C GLY A 227 8.39 -5.34 -0.25
N ARG A 228 8.78 -4.09 0.04
CA ARG A 228 9.51 -3.21 -0.88
C ARG A 228 10.90 -3.69 -1.29
N MET A 229 11.55 -4.55 -0.51
CA MET A 229 12.93 -4.96 -0.78
C MET A 229 13.01 -6.27 -1.57
N ILE A 230 12.11 -7.22 -1.30
CA ILE A 230 12.12 -8.56 -1.90
C ILE A 230 11.22 -8.62 -3.14
N ALA A 231 10.11 -7.85 -3.16
CA ALA A 231 9.16 -7.87 -4.27
C ALA A 231 9.76 -7.47 -5.61
N PRO A 232 10.54 -6.36 -5.72
CA PRO A 232 11.06 -5.94 -7.02
C PRO A 232 12.00 -6.98 -7.61
N LEU A 233 12.87 -7.58 -6.78
CA LEU A 233 13.83 -8.56 -7.26
C LEU A 233 13.17 -9.86 -7.74
N LEU A 234 12.26 -10.41 -6.95
CA LEU A 234 11.55 -11.64 -7.30
C LEU A 234 10.63 -11.44 -8.51
N MET A 235 9.90 -10.33 -8.56
CA MET A 235 8.92 -10.06 -9.60
C MET A 235 9.56 -9.56 -10.89
N SER A 236 10.62 -8.76 -10.83
CA SER A 236 11.39 -8.41 -12.01
C SER A 236 12.04 -9.66 -12.61
N TYR A 237 12.58 -10.57 -11.78
CA TYR A 237 13.08 -11.86 -12.28
C TYR A 237 11.97 -12.69 -12.94
N ALA A 238 10.84 -12.89 -12.26
CA ALA A 238 9.71 -13.65 -12.78
C ALA A 238 9.14 -13.04 -14.07
N TYR A 239 9.01 -11.71 -14.12
CA TYR A 239 8.59 -10.97 -15.30
C TYR A 239 9.54 -11.17 -16.48
N THR A 240 10.86 -11.09 -16.25
CA THR A 240 11.85 -11.24 -17.33
C THR A 240 11.88 -12.65 -17.92
N VAL A 241 11.69 -13.68 -17.10
CA VAL A 241 11.81 -15.08 -17.53
C VAL A 241 10.49 -15.62 -18.07
N TYR A 242 9.37 -15.31 -17.40
CA TYR A 242 8.08 -15.95 -17.65
C TYR A 242 6.99 -14.99 -18.15
N GLY A 243 7.30 -13.70 -18.28
CA GLY A 243 6.36 -12.69 -18.73
C GLY A 243 5.43 -12.15 -17.64
N PRO A 244 4.49 -11.25 -18.01
CA PRO A 244 3.64 -10.53 -17.05
C PRO A 244 2.57 -11.39 -16.35
N SER A 245 2.20 -12.53 -16.93
CA SER A 245 1.19 -13.44 -16.37
C SER A 245 1.63 -14.06 -15.03
N VAL A 246 2.88 -14.52 -14.94
CA VAL A 246 3.39 -15.24 -13.75
C VAL A 246 3.48 -14.36 -12.49
N PRO A 247 4.00 -13.11 -12.55
CA PRO A 247 3.91 -12.17 -11.44
C PRO A 247 2.47 -11.98 -10.92
N TRP A 248 1.48 -11.92 -11.82
CA TRP A 248 0.07 -11.73 -11.44
C TRP A 248 -0.52 -13.00 -10.82
N GLU A 249 -0.15 -14.18 -11.32
CA GLU A 249 -0.55 -15.46 -10.73
C GLU A 249 -0.04 -15.61 -9.30
N ILE A 250 1.23 -15.31 -9.06
CA ILE A 250 1.82 -15.34 -7.71
C ILE A 250 1.03 -14.44 -6.76
N LEU A 251 0.69 -13.22 -7.20
CA LEU A 251 -0.11 -12.28 -6.41
C LEU A 251 -1.53 -12.79 -6.12
N ILE A 252 -2.23 -13.31 -7.13
CA ILE A 252 -3.57 -13.88 -7.00
C ILE A 252 -3.58 -15.06 -6.01
N VAL A 253 -2.64 -16.01 -6.16
CA VAL A 253 -2.52 -17.19 -5.30
C VAL A 253 -2.23 -16.80 -3.86
N CYS A 254 -1.44 -15.74 -3.63
CA CYS A 254 -1.16 -15.25 -2.27
C CYS A 254 -2.35 -14.51 -1.63
N PHE A 255 -3.16 -13.78 -2.41
CA PHE A 255 -4.31 -13.02 -1.88
C PHE A 255 -5.49 -13.92 -1.46
N ILE A 256 -5.75 -15.01 -2.19
CA ILE A 256 -6.85 -15.95 -1.90
C ILE A 256 -6.87 -16.46 -0.45
N PRO A 257 -5.80 -17.07 0.09
CA PRO A 257 -5.80 -17.60 1.45
C PRO A 257 -5.94 -16.52 2.51
N VAL A 258 -5.46 -15.30 2.26
CA VAL A 258 -5.59 -14.18 3.21
C VAL A 258 -7.02 -13.65 3.25
N ILE A 259 -7.69 -13.51 2.10
CA ILE A 259 -9.10 -13.14 2.05
C ILE A 259 -9.95 -14.22 2.76
N LEU A 260 -9.68 -15.50 2.51
CA LEU A 260 -10.35 -16.60 3.20
C LEU A 260 -10.09 -16.58 4.71
N ALA A 261 -8.87 -16.35 5.15
CA ALA A 261 -8.53 -16.23 6.57
C ALA A 261 -9.26 -15.05 7.24
N TRP A 262 -9.42 -13.92 6.55
CA TRP A 262 -10.22 -12.79 7.06
C TRP A 262 -11.71 -13.13 7.20
N ILE A 263 -12.26 -13.94 6.29
CA ILE A 263 -13.66 -14.38 6.37
C ILE A 263 -13.84 -15.39 7.51
N LEU A 264 -12.98 -16.42 7.59
CA LEU A 264 -13.06 -17.50 8.56
C LEU A 264 -12.74 -17.05 9.99
N LEU A 265 -11.75 -16.17 10.14
CA LEU A 265 -11.30 -15.67 11.45
C LEU A 265 -11.95 -14.33 11.82
N ARG A 266 -13.05 -13.93 11.14
CA ARG A 266 -13.78 -12.68 11.38
C ARG A 266 -14.18 -12.47 12.84
N ASN A 267 -14.46 -13.55 13.56
CA ASN A 267 -14.85 -13.53 14.97
C ASN A 267 -13.68 -13.24 15.92
N ARG A 268 -12.43 -13.51 15.50
CA ARG A 268 -11.21 -13.22 16.28
C ARG A 268 -10.70 -11.78 16.07
N MET A 269 -11.04 -11.14 14.95
CA MET A 269 -10.55 -9.81 14.60
C MET A 269 -11.39 -8.68 15.21
N VAL A 270 -11.42 -8.63 16.55
CA VAL A 270 -12.13 -7.62 17.34
C VAL A 270 -11.15 -6.48 17.68
N PRO A 271 -11.53 -5.19 17.51
CA PRO A 271 -10.72 -4.07 18.00
C PRO A 271 -10.51 -4.20 19.50
N PHE A 272 -9.29 -3.95 19.98
CA PHE A 272 -8.92 -4.12 21.39
C PHE A 272 -9.83 -3.34 22.36
N GLU A 273 -10.28 -2.14 21.98
CA GLU A 273 -11.26 -1.32 22.71
C GLU A 273 -12.61 -2.02 22.95
N GLU A 274 -13.09 -2.77 21.95
CA GLU A 274 -14.36 -3.49 22.00
C GLU A 274 -14.25 -4.78 22.83
N TYR A 275 -13.03 -5.38 22.87
CA TYR A 275 -12.70 -6.50 23.74
C TYR A 275 -12.66 -6.08 25.22
N GLU A 276 -11.97 -4.98 25.54
CA GLU A 276 -11.89 -4.40 26.90
C GLU A 276 -13.28 -4.05 27.45
N THR A 277 -14.12 -3.36 26.68
CA THR A 277 -15.47 -2.96 27.09
C THR A 277 -16.41 -4.14 27.36
N LYS A 278 -16.30 -5.24 26.59
CA LYS A 278 -17.02 -6.50 26.90
C LYS A 278 -16.51 -7.18 28.16
N LYS A 279 -15.20 -7.12 28.42
CA LYS A 279 -14.56 -7.73 29.59
C LYS A 279 -14.78 -6.93 30.88
N ILE A 280 -15.15 -5.66 30.78
CA ILE A 280 -15.62 -4.81 31.90
C ILE A 280 -17.13 -5.01 32.14
N LYS A 281 -17.89 -5.49 31.14
CA LYS A 281 -19.30 -5.89 31.25
C LYS A 281 -19.57 -7.41 31.30
N PRO A 282 -18.85 -8.29 32.02
CA PRO A 282 -19.32 -9.65 32.25
C PRO A 282 -20.12 -9.72 33.57
N ALA A 283 -21.40 -10.04 33.43
CA ALA A 283 -22.21 -10.80 34.40
C ALA A 283 -22.79 -10.14 35.68
N ASP A 284 -23.00 -8.82 35.73
CA ASP A 284 -23.93 -8.22 36.73
C ASP A 284 -25.34 -7.99 36.13
N GLN A 285 -25.92 -9.04 35.54
CA GLN A 285 -27.32 -8.98 35.07
C GLN A 285 -28.16 -10.23 35.39
N ASN A 286 -27.68 -11.12 36.27
CA ASN A 286 -28.52 -12.15 36.88
C ASN A 286 -28.43 -12.06 38.42
N CYS A 287 -29.09 -11.05 38.98
CA CYS A 287 -29.73 -11.07 40.29
C CYS A 287 -30.97 -10.18 40.22
#